data_AF-A0A9Q3WQ98-F1
#
_entry.id   AF-A0A9Q3WQ98-F1
#
_cell.length_a   1.000
_cell.length_b   1.000
_cell.length_c   1.000
_cell.angle_alpha   90.00
_cell.angle_beta   90.00
_cell.angle_gamma   90.00
#
_symmetry.space_group_name_H-M   'P 1'
#
loop_
_entity.id
_entity.type
_entity.pdbx_description
1 polymer ?
#
loop_
_entity_poly.entity_id
_entity_poly.type
_entity_poly.pdbx_seq_one_letter_code
_entity_poly.pdbx_strand_id
1 'polypeptide(L)'
;MDRKLTTILAADLAGYSRLMALDEEGVIERLRAARSQVIDPAIAGTGGRIIKTMGDGLLVEFPSPVKAVRAALQVLRDMQVQEAPAPEDQRLQFRVGINLGDVVIDGDDVLGDAVNVAARLESLAPVGGLCISRSVYDQINGLVDAQMTPLGPQAVKNLPNPVEVWRVEVAGAKKPQATAKRNERPSIAVLPFDNMSSDTDQEFLADGIVEDVITELSRFRSLMVIARNSTFAYKGKATDIRRVGHELGARYVVEGSVRRGGNRLRVTAQLIEASTGAHVWADRWDRTLDDLFALQDEMTQAIVTAVEPELGAHERRLARMRPTESLTSWELCQRGWSRLAEYTAQAMDEAESLLKRSAEADPHFALPRALLARLMNIRVGAGLKDPSGPIREGLVWAREALEIDDRLEIAQAAHGVLLAMSGQSKEATDAVNLATALNPNSAFCHHALGLAEMFKQEPDGMRMAEAGRAALRLSPKDPTAHAFQNIVTVGLLIDRLDHNDPEFIASARAASRLPGTAWYTHLLAAFAELADGNADAARQCIQSALKMRPDMTLATYRTIFPFPKSAALFEIGDRNGANERIIELGLPRG
;
A
#
# COMPACT_ATOMS: atom_id res chain seq x y z
N MET A 1 4.57 42.82 18.47
CA MET A 1 4.46 42.00 17.25
C MET A 1 3.47 42.70 16.36
N ASP A 2 3.94 43.24 15.24
CA ASP A 2 3.10 43.97 14.29
C ASP A 2 2.54 42.98 13.27
N ARG A 3 1.27 43.16 12.89
CA ARG A 3 0.56 42.26 11.97
C ARG A 3 0.11 43.05 10.75
N LYS A 4 0.26 42.46 9.58
CA LYS A 4 -0.04 43.12 8.31
C LYS A 4 -0.69 42.13 7.36
N LEU A 5 -1.81 42.54 6.76
CA LEU A 5 -2.37 41.87 5.60
C LEU A 5 -1.50 42.20 4.37
N THR A 6 -0.90 41.20 3.75
CA THR A 6 0.00 41.41 2.62
C THR A 6 -0.08 40.26 1.60
N THR A 7 0.41 40.50 0.39
CA THR A 7 0.50 39.46 -0.65
C THR A 7 1.88 38.84 -0.64
N ILE A 8 1.94 37.52 -0.47
CA ILE A 8 3.18 36.75 -0.46
C ILE A 8 3.28 35.95 -1.75
N LEU A 9 4.42 36.08 -2.42
CA LEU A 9 4.84 35.26 -3.54
C LEU A 9 6.00 34.36 -3.08
N ALA A 10 5.83 33.06 -3.23
CA ALA A 10 6.90 32.08 -3.12
C ALA A 10 7.26 31.58 -4.53
N ALA A 11 8.54 31.50 -4.83
CA ALA A 11 9.04 30.91 -6.07
C ALA A 11 10.19 29.95 -5.80
N ASP A 12 10.30 28.90 -6.60
CA ASP A 12 11.33 27.87 -6.49
C ASP A 12 11.80 27.43 -7.88
N LEU A 13 13.07 27.07 -8.01
CA LEU A 13 13.65 26.63 -9.27
C LEU A 13 13.45 25.12 -9.47
N ALA A 14 12.68 24.74 -10.48
CA ALA A 14 12.37 23.33 -10.73
C ALA A 14 13.61 22.54 -11.16
N GLY A 15 13.91 21.47 -10.42
CA GLY A 15 14.99 20.54 -10.77
C GLY A 15 16.40 21.07 -10.50
N TYR A 16 16.54 22.08 -9.63
CA TYR A 16 17.81 22.71 -9.29
C TYR A 16 18.95 21.74 -8.97
N SER A 17 18.74 20.76 -8.08
CA SER A 17 19.78 19.79 -7.71
C SER A 17 20.29 18.96 -8.90
N ARG A 18 19.40 18.62 -9.85
CA ARG A 18 19.78 17.89 -11.08
C ARG A 18 20.59 18.78 -12.02
N LEU A 19 20.20 20.05 -12.15
CA LEU A 19 20.91 21.02 -12.99
C LEU A 19 22.32 21.28 -12.42
N MET A 20 22.44 21.43 -11.10
CA MET A 20 23.73 21.59 -10.41
C MET A 20 24.65 20.39 -10.60
N ALA A 21 24.12 19.16 -10.60
CA ALA A 21 24.91 17.97 -10.84
C ALA A 21 25.44 17.84 -12.29
N LEU A 22 24.77 18.49 -13.25
CA LEU A 22 25.16 18.48 -14.67
C LEU A 22 26.18 19.57 -15.00
N ASP A 23 25.99 20.77 -14.47
CA ASP A 23 26.80 21.95 -14.77
C ASP A 23 26.65 23.00 -13.66
N GLU A 24 27.41 22.83 -12.58
CA GLU A 24 27.34 23.70 -11.40
C GLU A 24 27.69 25.16 -11.72
N GLU A 25 28.82 25.39 -12.39
CA GLU A 25 29.28 26.75 -12.72
C GLU A 25 28.33 27.46 -13.68
N GLY A 26 27.90 26.79 -14.76
CA GLY A 26 27.01 27.39 -15.75
C GLY A 26 25.61 27.68 -15.21
N VAL A 27 25.08 26.84 -14.32
CA VAL A 27 23.77 27.11 -13.67
C VAL A 27 23.86 28.30 -12.71
N ILE A 28 24.95 28.43 -11.95
CA ILE A 28 25.16 29.59 -11.06
C ILE A 28 25.23 30.89 -11.87
N GLU A 29 25.96 30.90 -12.98
CA GLU A 29 26.06 32.08 -13.85
C GLU A 29 24.72 32.45 -14.49
N ARG A 30 24.00 31.47 -15.05
CA ARG A 30 22.67 31.70 -15.64
C ARG A 30 21.67 32.17 -14.59
N LEU A 31 21.70 31.64 -13.37
CA LEU A 31 20.84 32.08 -12.28
C LEU A 31 21.16 33.52 -11.83
N ARG A 32 22.44 33.91 -11.76
CA ARG A 32 22.83 35.31 -11.49
C ARG A 32 22.36 36.25 -12.59
N ALA A 33 22.50 35.85 -13.86
CA ALA A 33 22.00 36.62 -15.00
C ALA A 33 20.48 36.78 -14.93
N ALA A 34 19.74 35.69 -14.74
CA ALA A 34 18.28 35.70 -14.55
C ALA A 34 17.84 36.62 -13.40
N ARG A 35 18.54 36.58 -12.24
CA ARG A 35 18.24 37.47 -11.13
C ARG A 35 18.42 38.94 -11.46
N SER A 36 19.58 39.30 -12.02
CA SER A 36 19.93 40.69 -12.31
C SER A 36 19.16 41.30 -13.48
N GLN A 37 18.79 40.49 -14.49
CA GLN A 37 18.22 40.98 -15.74
C GLN A 37 16.70 40.82 -15.80
N VAL A 38 16.13 39.83 -15.10
CA VAL A 38 14.70 39.50 -15.19
C VAL A 38 13.99 39.59 -13.84
N ILE A 39 14.44 38.83 -12.84
CA ILE A 39 13.68 38.62 -11.59
C ILE A 39 13.66 39.89 -10.73
N ASP A 40 14.82 40.42 -10.36
CA ASP A 40 14.92 41.57 -9.46
C ASP A 40 14.31 42.84 -10.09
N PRO A 41 14.54 43.15 -11.40
CA PRO A 41 13.89 44.29 -12.06
C PRO A 41 12.36 44.18 -12.14
N ALA A 42 11.81 43.00 -12.45
CA ALA A 42 10.37 42.81 -12.53
C ALA A 42 9.68 42.94 -11.16
N ILE A 43 10.30 42.43 -10.10
CA ILE A 43 9.82 42.59 -8.72
C ILE A 43 9.86 44.06 -8.30
N ALA A 44 10.98 44.75 -8.50
CA ALA A 44 11.12 46.15 -8.13
C ALA A 44 10.17 47.06 -8.92
N GLY A 45 10.05 46.84 -10.24
CA GLY A 45 9.19 47.62 -11.14
C GLY A 45 7.70 47.50 -10.82
N THR A 46 7.28 46.44 -10.14
CA THR A 46 5.91 46.23 -9.68
C THR A 46 5.72 46.55 -8.19
N GLY A 47 6.75 47.07 -7.52
CA GLY A 47 6.72 47.49 -6.12
C GLY A 47 6.76 46.33 -5.11
N GLY A 48 7.32 45.19 -5.51
CA GLY A 48 7.59 44.07 -4.61
C GLY A 48 8.89 44.27 -3.82
N ARG A 49 8.96 43.64 -2.66
CA ARG A 49 10.14 43.61 -1.78
C ARG A 49 10.55 42.17 -1.56
N ILE A 50 11.77 41.82 -1.95
CA ILE A 50 12.35 40.51 -1.65
C ILE A 50 12.62 40.45 -0.16
N ILE A 51 12.01 39.48 0.52
CA ILE A 51 12.16 39.27 1.96
C ILE A 51 13.41 38.42 2.22
N LYS A 52 13.49 37.27 1.55
CA LYS A 52 14.64 36.37 1.68
C LYS A 52 14.80 35.47 0.46
N THR A 53 16.05 35.05 0.25
CA THR A 53 16.43 33.99 -0.67
C THR A 53 16.72 32.72 0.12
N MET A 54 16.06 31.63 -0.22
CA MET A 54 16.21 30.33 0.44
C MET A 54 16.94 29.38 -0.53
N GLY A 55 18.23 29.62 -0.76
CA GLY A 55 18.99 28.90 -1.78
C GLY A 55 18.52 29.27 -3.19
N ASP A 56 17.81 28.33 -3.82
CA ASP A 56 17.16 28.44 -5.14
C ASP A 56 15.72 28.98 -5.08
N GLY A 57 15.16 29.10 -3.87
CA GLY A 57 13.85 29.70 -3.62
C GLY A 57 13.88 31.20 -3.32
N LEU A 58 12.77 31.87 -3.60
CA LEU A 58 12.56 33.31 -3.37
C LEU A 58 11.24 33.55 -2.62
N LEU A 59 11.29 34.38 -1.59
CA LEU A 59 10.10 34.89 -0.91
C LEU A 59 9.98 36.40 -1.08
N VAL A 60 8.86 36.84 -1.65
CA VAL A 60 8.63 38.23 -2.03
C VAL A 60 7.31 38.72 -1.46
N GLU A 61 7.34 39.92 -0.91
CA GLU A 61 6.16 40.63 -0.44
C GLU A 61 5.70 41.65 -1.48
N PHE A 62 4.40 41.71 -1.75
CA PHE A 62 3.79 42.73 -2.60
C PHE A 62 2.65 43.45 -1.86
N PRO A 63 2.49 44.77 -2.12
CA PRO A 63 1.39 45.55 -1.56
C PRO A 63 0.03 45.25 -2.22
N SER A 64 -0.02 44.46 -3.30
CA SER A 64 -1.24 44.18 -4.04
C SER A 64 -1.20 42.81 -4.74
N PRO A 65 -2.29 42.02 -4.69
CA PRO A 65 -2.43 40.77 -5.45
C PRO A 65 -2.25 40.94 -6.95
N VAL A 66 -2.80 42.02 -7.52
CA VAL A 66 -2.68 42.35 -8.95
C VAL A 66 -1.23 42.57 -9.35
N LYS A 67 -0.47 43.29 -8.51
CA LYS A 67 0.95 43.58 -8.76
C LYS A 67 1.79 42.30 -8.69
N ALA A 68 1.55 41.46 -7.68
CA ALA A 68 2.25 40.19 -7.51
C ALA A 68 2.06 39.26 -8.74
N VAL A 69 0.81 39.11 -9.20
CA VAL A 69 0.49 38.24 -10.35
C VAL A 69 1.11 38.80 -11.64
N ARG A 70 1.07 40.12 -11.86
CA ARG A 70 1.72 40.75 -13.03
C ARG A 70 3.22 40.55 -13.01
N ALA A 71 3.86 40.71 -11.85
CA ALA A 71 5.29 40.45 -11.66
C ALA A 71 5.64 39.00 -12.00
N ALA A 72 4.90 38.04 -11.43
CA ALA A 72 5.09 36.62 -11.70
C ALA A 72 4.93 36.28 -13.18
N LEU A 73 3.88 36.76 -13.83
CA LEU A 73 3.64 36.53 -15.26
C LEU A 73 4.72 37.16 -16.15
N GLN A 74 5.27 38.31 -15.75
CA GLN A 74 6.39 38.92 -16.46
C GLN A 74 7.65 38.07 -16.32
N VAL A 75 8.03 37.72 -15.09
CA VAL A 75 9.20 36.85 -14.82
C VAL A 75 9.11 35.53 -15.57
N LEU A 76 7.97 34.84 -15.52
CA LEU A 76 7.80 33.54 -16.18
C LEU A 76 7.93 33.64 -17.71
N ARG A 77 7.42 34.71 -18.33
CA ARG A 77 7.53 34.95 -19.78
C ARG A 77 8.95 35.31 -20.18
N ASP A 78 9.58 36.23 -19.46
CA ASP A 78 10.92 36.72 -19.78
C ASP A 78 11.97 35.61 -19.56
N MET A 79 11.82 34.80 -18.50
CA MET A 79 12.64 33.60 -18.28
C MET A 79 12.52 32.59 -19.43
N GLN A 80 11.32 32.41 -19.96
CA GLN A 80 11.11 31.48 -21.09
C GLN A 80 11.83 31.94 -22.35
N VAL A 81 11.88 33.26 -22.59
CA VAL A 81 12.64 33.85 -23.71
C VAL A 81 14.14 33.71 -23.48
N GLN A 82 14.62 34.04 -22.27
CA GLN A 82 16.04 33.96 -21.92
C GLN A 82 16.59 32.53 -21.99
N GLU A 83 15.81 31.53 -21.56
CA GLU A 83 16.24 30.12 -21.52
C GLU A 83 15.89 29.35 -22.80
N ALA A 84 15.22 29.97 -23.78
CA ALA A 84 14.90 29.33 -25.06
C ALA A 84 16.11 28.71 -25.79
N PRO A 85 17.32 29.32 -25.80
CA PRO A 85 18.50 28.76 -26.45
C PRO A 85 19.05 27.49 -25.78
N ALA A 86 18.77 27.27 -24.50
CA ALA A 86 19.27 26.11 -23.77
C ALA A 86 18.43 24.84 -24.10
N PRO A 87 19.06 23.64 -24.05
CA PRO A 87 18.34 22.36 -24.15
C PRO A 87 17.22 22.29 -23.11
N GLU A 88 16.08 21.71 -23.49
CA GLU A 88 14.85 21.73 -22.69
C GLU A 88 15.03 21.11 -21.28
N ASP A 89 15.93 20.14 -21.14
CA ASP A 89 16.29 19.48 -19.90
C ASP A 89 17.28 20.28 -19.02
N GLN A 90 17.85 21.37 -19.55
CA GLN A 90 18.83 22.24 -18.88
C GLN A 90 18.33 23.67 -18.60
N ARG A 91 17.09 23.98 -19.01
CA ARG A 91 16.48 25.31 -18.82
C ARG A 91 16.18 25.61 -17.35
N LEU A 92 16.43 26.85 -16.94
CA LEU A 92 15.99 27.37 -15.65
C LEU A 92 14.50 27.70 -15.69
N GLN A 93 13.68 26.97 -14.92
CA GLN A 93 12.23 27.16 -14.90
C GLN A 93 11.71 27.28 -13.48
N PHE A 94 10.97 28.35 -13.18
CA PHE A 94 10.42 28.59 -11.85
C PHE A 94 9.00 28.05 -11.71
N ARG A 95 8.68 27.60 -10.50
CA ARG A 95 7.31 27.44 -10.01
C ARG A 95 6.98 28.62 -9.13
N VAL A 96 5.74 29.10 -9.18
CA VAL A 96 5.31 30.28 -8.42
C VAL A 96 3.98 30.04 -7.72
N GLY A 97 3.90 30.41 -6.45
CA GLY A 97 2.70 30.40 -5.63
C GLY A 97 2.41 31.76 -5.01
N ILE A 98 1.16 32.24 -5.12
CA ILE A 98 0.77 33.56 -4.57
C ILE A 98 -0.42 33.41 -3.62
N ASN A 99 -0.26 33.96 -2.42
CA ASN A 99 -1.29 34.00 -1.40
C ASN A 99 -1.48 35.41 -0.81
N LEU A 100 -2.70 35.75 -0.40
CA LEU A 100 -3.02 36.97 0.34
C LEU A 100 -3.43 36.56 1.75
N GLY A 101 -2.78 37.09 2.78
CA GLY A 101 -3.11 36.75 4.16
C GLY A 101 -2.39 37.59 5.19
N ASP A 102 -2.82 37.44 6.44
CA ASP A 102 -2.21 38.13 7.58
C ASP A 102 -0.85 37.48 7.91
N VAL A 103 0.18 38.31 8.04
CA VAL A 103 1.54 37.90 8.43
C VAL A 103 2.02 38.70 9.63
N VAL A 104 2.87 38.08 10.43
CA VAL A 104 3.60 38.73 11.52
C VAL A 104 4.93 39.21 10.98
N ILE A 105 5.24 40.49 11.19
CA ILE A 105 6.53 41.07 10.83
C ILE A 105 7.52 40.79 11.96
N ASP A 106 8.64 40.14 11.64
CA ASP A 106 9.74 39.86 12.56
C ASP A 106 11.05 40.40 11.98
N GLY A 107 11.37 41.66 12.30
CA GLY A 107 12.49 42.38 11.70
C GLY A 107 12.30 42.55 10.19
N ASP A 108 13.23 42.00 9.41
CA ASP A 108 13.18 41.98 7.95
C ASP A 108 12.46 40.74 7.39
N ASP A 109 12.00 39.80 8.23
CA ASP A 109 11.31 38.57 7.81
C ASP A 109 9.79 38.63 8.03
N VAL A 110 9.06 37.72 7.37
CA VAL A 110 7.61 37.55 7.51
C VAL A 110 7.28 36.11 7.90
N LEU A 111 6.47 35.96 8.95
CA LEU A 111 6.07 34.67 9.51
C LEU A 111 4.54 34.55 9.53
N GLY A 112 4.04 33.33 9.35
CA GLY A 112 2.63 33.00 9.49
C GLY A 112 2.11 32.02 8.45
N ASP A 113 0.87 31.59 8.64
CA ASP A 113 0.22 30.60 7.77
C ASP A 113 0.12 31.07 6.32
N ALA A 114 0.01 32.39 6.10
CA ALA A 114 -0.05 32.95 4.75
C ALA A 114 1.21 32.66 3.92
N VAL A 115 2.38 32.56 4.56
CA VAL A 115 3.65 32.18 3.92
C VAL A 115 3.66 30.68 3.58
N ASN A 116 3.19 29.85 4.52
CA ASN A 116 3.07 28.41 4.32
C ASN A 116 2.10 28.06 3.18
N VAL A 117 1.00 28.81 3.05
CA VAL A 117 0.06 28.68 1.92
C VAL A 117 0.76 29.06 0.62
N ALA A 118 1.45 30.21 0.54
CA ALA A 118 2.17 30.61 -0.67
C ALA A 118 3.19 29.56 -1.13
N ALA A 119 4.00 29.02 -0.21
CA ALA A 119 4.94 27.94 -0.49
C ALA A 119 4.24 26.65 -0.94
N ARG A 120 3.08 26.33 -0.34
CA ARG A 120 2.30 25.16 -0.78
C ARG A 120 1.76 25.34 -2.19
N LEU A 121 1.29 26.54 -2.54
CA LEU A 121 0.81 26.85 -3.87
C LEU A 121 1.93 26.80 -4.91
N GLU A 122 3.13 27.24 -4.57
CA GLU A 122 4.32 27.09 -5.41
C GLU A 122 4.55 25.62 -5.75
N SER A 123 4.55 24.74 -4.73
CA SER A 123 4.76 23.30 -4.95
C SER A 123 3.71 22.62 -5.84
N LEU A 124 2.53 23.23 -5.99
CA LEU A 124 1.44 22.76 -6.85
C LEU A 124 1.50 23.35 -8.26
N ALA A 125 2.25 24.44 -8.46
CA ALA A 125 2.35 25.09 -9.75
C ALA A 125 3.07 24.20 -10.77
N PRO A 126 2.68 24.22 -12.05
CA PRO A 126 3.45 23.57 -13.09
C PRO A 126 4.83 24.19 -13.21
N VAL A 127 5.78 23.44 -13.78
CA VAL A 127 7.10 23.98 -14.11
C VAL A 127 6.97 25.11 -15.14
N GLY A 128 7.47 26.29 -14.80
CA GLY A 128 7.26 27.52 -15.57
C GLY A 128 5.87 28.15 -15.36
N GLY A 129 5.15 27.78 -14.30
CA GLY A 129 3.76 28.14 -14.07
C GLY A 129 3.47 28.80 -12.71
N LEU A 130 2.20 29.18 -12.54
CA LEU A 130 1.72 29.98 -11.40
C LEU A 130 0.42 29.39 -10.82
N CYS A 131 0.37 29.24 -9.49
CA CYS A 131 -0.83 28.94 -8.73
C CYS A 131 -1.18 30.06 -7.74
N ILE A 132 -2.47 30.31 -7.55
CA ILE A 132 -3.01 31.36 -6.70
C ILE A 132 -4.11 30.85 -5.78
N SER A 133 -4.22 31.44 -4.60
CA SER A 133 -5.28 31.13 -3.62
C SER A 133 -6.61 31.79 -4.02
N ARG A 134 -7.72 31.33 -3.44
CA ARG A 134 -9.04 32.00 -3.54
C ARG A 134 -8.95 33.48 -3.24
N SER A 135 -8.29 33.84 -2.13
CA SER A 135 -8.13 35.24 -1.71
C SER A 135 -7.40 36.11 -2.73
N VAL A 136 -6.51 35.53 -3.54
CA VAL A 136 -5.85 36.24 -4.64
C VAL A 136 -6.76 36.27 -5.87
N TYR A 137 -7.37 35.14 -6.23
CA TYR A 137 -8.31 35.02 -7.34
C TYR A 137 -9.44 36.05 -7.25
N ASP A 138 -10.09 36.15 -6.09
CA ASP A 138 -11.20 37.08 -5.83
C ASP A 138 -10.81 38.56 -6.05
N GLN A 139 -9.53 38.89 -5.86
CA GLN A 139 -9.00 40.25 -5.97
C GLN A 139 -8.46 40.60 -7.36
N ILE A 140 -8.24 39.61 -8.24
CA ILE A 140 -7.64 39.83 -9.56
C ILE A 140 -8.56 39.49 -10.73
N ASN A 141 -9.65 38.76 -10.48
CA ASN A 141 -10.58 38.34 -11.51
C ASN A 141 -11.14 39.57 -12.26
N GLY A 142 -10.91 39.63 -13.58
CA GLY A 142 -11.28 40.78 -14.42
C GLY A 142 -10.28 41.96 -14.43
N LEU A 143 -9.21 41.92 -13.63
CA LEU A 143 -8.16 42.97 -13.56
C LEU A 143 -6.82 42.55 -14.17
N VAL A 144 -6.65 41.25 -14.41
CA VAL A 144 -5.48 40.66 -15.07
C VAL A 144 -5.97 39.83 -16.26
N ASP A 145 -5.41 40.11 -17.44
CA ASP A 145 -5.69 39.36 -18.67
C ASP A 145 -4.91 38.03 -18.66
N ALA A 146 -5.45 37.05 -17.94
CA ALA A 146 -4.92 35.69 -17.87
C ALA A 146 -6.05 34.69 -17.68
N GLN A 147 -6.00 33.57 -18.41
CA GLN A 147 -6.93 32.47 -18.21
C GLN A 147 -6.60 31.75 -16.90
N MET A 148 -7.62 31.44 -16.10
CA MET A 148 -7.46 30.77 -14.81
C MET A 148 -8.34 29.52 -14.74
N THR A 149 -7.75 28.40 -14.32
CA THR A 149 -8.42 27.10 -14.20
C THR A 149 -8.50 26.71 -12.72
N PRO A 150 -9.69 26.39 -12.18
CA PRO A 150 -9.78 25.91 -10.79
C PRO A 150 -9.10 24.56 -10.62
N LEU A 151 -8.32 24.41 -9.56
CA LEU A 151 -7.74 23.14 -9.08
C LEU A 151 -8.49 22.57 -7.86
N GLY A 152 -9.46 23.31 -7.33
CA GLY A 152 -10.27 22.92 -6.18
C GLY A 152 -9.54 23.05 -4.83
N PRO A 153 -10.11 22.46 -3.77
CA PRO A 153 -9.58 22.56 -2.41
C PRO A 153 -8.28 21.75 -2.23
N GLN A 154 -7.25 22.39 -1.70
CA GLN A 154 -5.93 21.83 -1.46
C GLN A 154 -5.59 21.88 0.03
N ALA A 155 -5.20 20.73 0.60
CA ALA A 155 -4.76 20.67 1.98
C ALA A 155 -3.38 21.32 2.15
N VAL A 156 -3.25 22.17 3.16
CA VAL A 156 -2.01 22.83 3.55
C VAL A 156 -1.65 22.36 4.96
N LYS A 157 -0.39 22.00 5.18
CA LYS A 157 0.10 21.53 6.49
C LYS A 157 -0.20 22.60 7.54
N ASN A 158 -0.78 22.18 8.68
CA ASN A 158 -1.13 23.01 9.84
C ASN A 158 -2.31 23.99 9.65
N LEU A 159 -3.07 23.91 8.55
CA LEU A 159 -4.35 24.61 8.40
C LEU A 159 -5.52 23.65 8.56
N PRO A 160 -6.54 23.99 9.38
CA PRO A 160 -7.69 23.10 9.62
C PRO A 160 -8.61 22.97 8.40
N ASN A 161 -8.62 23.98 7.51
CA ASN A 161 -9.47 24.02 6.33
C ASN A 161 -8.61 24.03 5.05
N PRO A 162 -9.02 23.31 3.99
CA PRO A 162 -8.32 23.35 2.71
C PRO A 162 -8.42 24.73 2.07
N VAL A 163 -7.38 25.11 1.34
CA VAL A 163 -7.31 26.36 0.57
C VAL A 163 -7.73 26.06 -0.86
N GLU A 164 -8.66 26.84 -1.38
CA GLU A 164 -9.10 26.72 -2.77
C GLU A 164 -8.09 27.38 -3.70
N VAL A 165 -7.69 26.65 -4.75
CA VAL A 165 -6.56 27.02 -5.60
C VAL A 165 -6.98 27.14 -7.06
N TRP A 166 -6.42 28.12 -7.75
CA TRP A 166 -6.50 28.28 -9.19
C TRP A 166 -5.11 28.19 -9.80
N ARG A 167 -5.02 27.59 -10.98
CA ARG A 167 -3.85 27.70 -11.85
C ARG A 167 -4.06 28.86 -12.80
N VAL A 168 -3.04 29.70 -12.95
CA VAL A 168 -2.99 30.73 -13.99
C VAL A 168 -2.28 30.13 -15.20
N GLU A 169 -2.94 30.14 -16.35
CA GLU A 169 -2.38 29.60 -17.59
C GLU A 169 -1.29 30.55 -18.12
N VAL A 170 -0.08 30.04 -18.29
CA VAL A 170 1.07 30.77 -18.84
C VAL A 170 1.47 30.09 -20.14
N ALA A 171 1.60 30.86 -21.22
CA ALA A 171 1.92 30.33 -22.55
C ALA A 171 3.26 29.59 -22.53
N GLY A 172 3.25 28.29 -22.88
CA GLY A 172 4.44 27.45 -22.87
C GLY A 172 4.96 27.02 -21.50
N ALA A 173 4.22 27.31 -20.41
CA ALA A 173 4.32 26.49 -19.21
C ALA A 173 3.94 25.07 -19.56
N LYS A 174 4.75 24.09 -19.12
CA LYS A 174 4.37 22.70 -19.29
C LYS A 174 3.13 22.51 -18.44
N LYS A 175 2.00 22.11 -19.05
CA LYS A 175 0.87 21.53 -18.29
C LYS A 175 1.48 20.56 -17.29
N PRO A 176 0.95 20.41 -16.05
CA PRO A 176 1.36 19.32 -15.20
C PRO A 176 1.16 18.05 -16.01
N GLN A 177 2.23 17.58 -16.64
CA GLN A 177 2.35 16.23 -17.12
C GLN A 177 2.13 15.48 -15.83
N ALA A 178 1.02 14.75 -15.73
CA ALA A 178 0.67 13.95 -14.55
C ALA A 178 1.98 13.41 -14.02
N THR A 179 2.44 14.00 -12.90
CA THR A 179 3.84 13.96 -12.45
C THR A 179 4.35 12.59 -12.75
N ALA A 180 5.32 12.44 -13.67
CA ALA A 180 5.80 11.16 -14.21
C ALA A 180 5.52 10.07 -13.19
N LYS A 181 4.40 9.32 -13.37
CA LYS A 181 3.62 8.67 -12.28
C LYS A 181 4.52 8.45 -11.10
N ARG A 182 4.51 9.34 -10.09
CA ARG A 182 5.31 9.15 -8.88
C ARG A 182 4.97 7.74 -8.47
N ASN A 183 5.92 6.80 -8.58
CA ASN A 183 5.63 5.37 -8.51
C ASN A 183 4.67 5.17 -7.35
N GLU A 184 3.39 4.90 -7.65
CA GLU A 184 2.33 5.01 -6.64
C GLU A 184 2.49 3.87 -5.61
N ARG A 185 3.23 2.84 -6.03
CA ARG A 185 3.70 1.74 -5.20
C ARG A 185 4.68 2.25 -4.13
N PRO A 186 4.57 1.77 -2.90
CA PRO A 186 5.47 2.14 -1.82
C PRO A 186 6.89 1.71 -2.17
N SER A 187 7.81 2.67 -2.10
CA SER A 187 9.24 2.42 -2.16
C SER A 187 9.83 2.19 -0.77
N ILE A 188 10.71 1.20 -0.64
CA ILE A 188 11.31 0.78 0.63
C ILE A 188 12.82 0.67 0.48
N ALA A 189 13.57 1.30 1.37
CA ALA A 189 15.00 1.13 1.52
C ALA A 189 15.30 0.32 2.79
N VAL A 190 16.21 -0.65 2.71
CA VAL A 190 16.70 -1.38 3.89
C VAL A 190 18.12 -0.90 4.15
N LEU A 191 18.33 -0.22 5.27
CA LEU A 191 19.64 0.27 5.66
C LEU A 191 20.47 -0.84 6.31
N PRO A 192 21.81 -0.75 6.22
CA PRO A 192 22.70 -1.62 7.00
C PRO A 192 22.31 -1.59 8.48
N PHE A 193 22.18 -2.77 9.10
CA PHE A 193 21.88 -2.86 10.52
C PHE A 193 23.11 -2.57 11.34
N ASP A 194 22.94 -1.84 12.44
CA ASP A 194 24.05 -1.54 13.36
C ASP A 194 24.53 -2.83 14.06
N ASN A 195 25.81 -3.15 13.93
CA ASN A 195 26.43 -4.17 14.77
C ASN A 195 26.74 -3.58 16.16
N MET A 196 25.93 -3.93 17.15
CA MET A 196 26.11 -3.52 18.55
C MET A 196 26.91 -4.54 19.37
N SER A 197 27.63 -5.45 18.71
CA SER A 197 28.48 -6.45 19.35
C SER A 197 29.91 -5.92 19.49
N SER A 198 30.66 -6.44 20.46
CA SER A 198 32.08 -6.08 20.65
C SER A 198 33.03 -6.68 19.61
N ASP A 199 32.50 -7.55 18.74
CA ASP A 199 33.25 -8.34 17.77
C ASP A 199 32.93 -7.85 16.35
N THR A 200 33.90 -7.19 15.72
CA THR A 200 33.82 -6.67 14.34
C THR A 200 33.83 -7.78 13.30
N ASP A 201 34.32 -8.97 13.63
CA ASP A 201 34.31 -10.10 12.71
C ASP A 201 32.88 -10.58 12.43
N GLN A 202 31.86 -10.06 13.11
CA GLN A 202 30.44 -10.45 12.95
C GLN A 202 29.62 -9.46 12.11
N GLU A 203 30.29 -8.47 11.52
CA GLU A 203 29.63 -7.47 10.68
C GLU A 203 29.05 -8.07 9.39
N PHE A 204 29.61 -9.19 8.93
CA PHE A 204 29.06 -9.97 7.81
C PHE A 204 27.67 -10.54 8.09
N LEU A 205 27.33 -10.82 9.35
CA LEU A 205 26.01 -11.36 9.71
C LEU A 205 24.93 -10.30 9.57
N ALA A 206 25.20 -9.09 10.08
CA ALA A 206 24.29 -7.96 9.92
C ALA A 206 24.10 -7.60 8.44
N ASP A 207 25.20 -7.57 7.67
CA ASP A 207 25.15 -7.31 6.23
C ASP A 207 24.40 -8.41 5.46
N GLY A 208 24.63 -9.69 5.81
CA GLY A 208 23.97 -10.85 5.21
C GLY A 208 22.46 -10.84 5.43
N ILE A 209 22.02 -10.59 6.67
CA ILE A 209 20.59 -10.43 6.98
C ILE A 209 19.98 -9.30 6.14
N VAL A 210 20.64 -8.14 6.05
CA VAL A 210 20.12 -7.00 5.27
C VAL A 210 20.04 -7.33 3.78
N GLU A 211 21.05 -8.00 3.23
CA GLU A 211 21.10 -8.41 1.82
C GLU A 211 19.97 -9.40 1.48
N ASP A 212 19.73 -10.38 2.34
CA ASP A 212 18.65 -11.34 2.18
C ASP A 212 17.29 -10.69 2.36
N VAL A 213 17.12 -9.76 3.30
CA VAL A 213 15.89 -8.99 3.49
C VAL A 213 15.58 -8.15 2.24
N ILE A 214 16.56 -7.49 1.63
CA ILE A 214 16.39 -6.76 0.36
C ILE A 214 15.93 -7.73 -0.74
N THR A 215 16.56 -8.89 -0.83
CA THR A 215 16.26 -9.91 -1.83
C THR A 215 14.84 -10.45 -1.66
N GLU A 216 14.45 -10.81 -0.44
CA GLU A 216 13.14 -11.38 -0.16
C GLU A 216 12.01 -10.35 -0.22
N LEU A 217 12.24 -9.09 0.20
CA LEU A 217 11.28 -8.00 -0.05
C LEU A 217 11.09 -7.73 -1.55
N SER A 218 12.12 -7.93 -2.37
CA SER A 218 12.04 -7.72 -3.82
C SER A 218 11.14 -8.75 -4.53
N ARG A 219 10.81 -9.85 -3.85
CA ARG A 219 9.82 -10.83 -4.34
C ARG A 219 8.38 -10.32 -4.25
N PHE A 220 8.11 -9.33 -3.41
CA PHE A 220 6.81 -8.66 -3.36
C PHE A 220 6.75 -7.59 -4.46
N ARG A 221 6.16 -7.96 -5.61
CA ARG A 221 6.07 -7.10 -6.81
C ARG A 221 5.25 -5.82 -6.60
N SER A 222 4.49 -5.76 -5.50
CA SER A 222 3.77 -4.58 -5.01
C SER A 222 4.69 -3.51 -4.41
N LEU A 223 5.93 -3.85 -4.05
CA LEU A 223 6.92 -2.96 -3.44
C LEU A 223 8.00 -2.55 -4.45
N MET A 224 8.49 -1.32 -4.31
CA MET A 224 9.69 -0.84 -5.02
C MET A 224 10.87 -0.87 -4.04
N VAL A 225 11.69 -1.91 -4.09
CA VAL A 225 12.85 -2.05 -3.18
C VAL A 225 14.06 -1.30 -3.73
N ILE A 226 14.67 -0.46 -2.89
CA ILE A 226 15.91 0.25 -3.24
C ILE A 226 17.08 -0.73 -3.21
N ALA A 227 17.90 -0.70 -4.27
CA ALA A 227 19.04 -1.59 -4.42
C ALA A 227 20.06 -1.44 -3.27
N ARG A 228 20.62 -2.58 -2.86
CA ARG A 228 21.63 -2.70 -1.80
C ARG A 228 22.77 -1.68 -1.92
N ASN A 229 23.34 -1.50 -3.12
CA ASN A 229 24.48 -0.59 -3.31
C ASN A 229 24.14 0.86 -2.94
N SER A 230 22.89 1.28 -3.12
CA SER A 230 22.44 2.63 -2.77
C SER A 230 22.26 2.79 -1.27
N THR A 231 21.80 1.76 -0.56
CA THR A 231 21.56 1.83 0.89
C THR A 231 22.85 1.61 1.70
N PHE A 232 23.77 0.77 1.22
CA PHE A 232 25.04 0.49 1.90
C PHE A 232 26.01 1.69 1.91
N ALA A 233 25.79 2.70 1.06
CA ALA A 233 26.53 3.96 1.11
C ALA A 233 26.33 4.73 2.44
N TYR A 234 25.30 4.40 3.22
CA TYR A 234 25.01 4.98 4.53
C TYR A 234 25.59 4.18 5.70
N LYS A 235 26.30 3.07 5.44
CA LYS A 235 26.90 2.24 6.50
C LYS A 235 27.86 3.04 7.37
N GLY A 236 27.70 2.92 8.70
CA GLY A 236 28.53 3.61 9.69
C GLY A 236 28.32 5.14 9.75
N LYS A 237 27.29 5.68 9.08
CA LYS A 237 26.97 7.11 9.09
C LYS A 237 25.72 7.36 9.92
N ALA A 238 25.83 8.15 10.98
CA ALA A 238 24.68 8.70 11.67
C ALA A 238 23.95 9.66 10.72
N THR A 239 22.84 9.22 10.13
CA THR A 239 22.12 9.97 9.09
C THR A 239 20.65 10.10 9.45
N ASP A 240 20.07 11.28 9.25
CA ASP A 240 18.63 11.49 9.42
C ASP A 240 17.87 10.68 8.36
N ILE A 241 16.99 9.77 8.80
CA ILE A 241 16.18 8.90 7.94
C ILE A 241 15.38 9.71 6.91
N ARG A 242 14.96 10.94 7.26
CA ARG A 242 14.22 11.81 6.34
C ARG A 242 15.08 12.22 5.15
N ARG A 243 16.35 12.49 5.40
CA ARG A 243 17.34 12.80 4.36
C ARG A 243 17.62 11.56 3.51
N VAL A 244 17.81 10.41 4.14
CA VAL A 244 18.02 9.12 3.44
C VAL A 244 16.84 8.83 2.51
N GLY A 245 15.60 8.94 2.99
CA GLY A 245 14.42 8.72 2.16
C GLY A 245 14.29 9.70 1.00
N HIS A 246 14.65 10.98 1.22
CA HIS A 246 14.67 11.98 0.15
C HIS A 246 15.74 11.66 -0.91
N GLU A 247 16.98 11.36 -0.49
CA GLU A 247 18.10 11.06 -1.39
C GLU A 247 17.88 9.76 -2.18
N LEU A 248 17.30 8.74 -1.56
CA LEU A 248 17.02 7.44 -2.19
C LEU A 248 15.66 7.38 -2.91
N GLY A 249 14.80 8.40 -2.75
CA GLY A 249 13.41 8.33 -3.21
C GLY A 249 12.59 7.25 -2.50
N ALA A 250 13.00 6.84 -1.31
CA ALA A 250 12.33 5.81 -0.51
C ALA A 250 11.23 6.44 0.36
N ARG A 251 10.01 5.92 0.26
CA ARG A 251 8.89 6.33 1.12
C ARG A 251 9.02 5.72 2.51
N TYR A 252 9.52 4.50 2.57
CA TYR A 252 9.76 3.76 3.80
C TYR A 252 11.23 3.39 3.93
N VAL A 253 11.70 3.36 5.18
CA VAL A 253 13.03 2.89 5.53
C VAL A 253 12.91 1.80 6.58
N VAL A 254 13.61 0.70 6.37
CA VAL A 254 13.86 -0.34 7.37
C VAL A 254 15.25 -0.12 7.93
N GLU A 255 15.33 0.02 9.25
CA GLU A 255 16.59 0.07 9.99
C GLU A 255 16.54 -0.90 11.16
N GLY A 256 17.71 -1.20 11.73
CA GLY A 256 17.80 -2.23 12.74
C GLY A 256 19.17 -2.34 13.35
N SER A 257 19.29 -3.30 14.27
CA SER A 257 20.55 -3.59 14.94
C SER A 257 20.66 -5.08 15.21
N VAL A 258 21.89 -5.56 15.23
CA VAL A 258 22.26 -6.93 15.59
C VAL A 258 23.20 -6.87 16.78
N ARG A 259 22.87 -7.61 17.84
CA ARG A 259 23.69 -7.71 19.05
C ARG A 259 23.86 -9.17 19.44
N ARG A 260 25.10 -9.61 19.57
CA ARG A 260 25.45 -10.93 20.11
C ARG A 260 25.95 -10.83 21.55
N GLY A 261 25.52 -11.76 22.38
CA GLY A 261 26.06 -11.99 23.72
C GLY A 261 26.23 -13.49 23.97
N GLY A 262 27.48 -13.96 23.96
CA GLY A 262 27.77 -15.40 24.07
C GLY A 262 27.12 -16.19 22.93
N ASN A 263 26.24 -17.13 23.28
CA ASN A 263 25.49 -17.96 22.32
C ASN A 263 24.10 -17.41 21.97
N ARG A 264 23.82 -16.14 22.24
CA ARG A 264 22.52 -15.52 21.92
C ARG A 264 22.68 -14.38 20.95
N LEU A 265 21.81 -14.34 19.95
CA LEU A 265 21.66 -13.25 19.01
C LEU A 265 20.37 -12.49 19.31
N ARG A 266 20.46 -11.16 19.31
CA ARG A 266 19.32 -10.25 19.35
C ARG A 266 19.31 -9.43 18.08
N VAL A 267 18.19 -9.46 17.37
CA VAL A 267 17.95 -8.63 16.19
C VAL A 267 16.78 -7.72 16.48
N THR A 268 16.91 -6.43 16.16
CA THR A 268 15.82 -5.45 16.18
C THR A 268 15.63 -4.90 14.79
N ALA A 269 14.39 -4.77 14.33
CA ALA A 269 14.07 -4.12 13.07
C ALA A 269 12.91 -3.15 13.26
N GLN A 270 12.90 -2.08 12.49
CA GLN A 270 11.89 -1.03 12.54
C GLN A 270 11.55 -0.57 11.14
N LEU A 271 10.28 -0.25 10.91
CA LEU A 271 9.77 0.33 9.67
C LEU A 271 9.37 1.78 9.94
N ILE A 272 9.90 2.70 9.13
CA ILE A 272 9.77 4.14 9.36
C ILE A 272 9.26 4.81 8.08
N GLU A 273 8.27 5.70 8.21
CA GLU A 273 7.84 6.56 7.10
C GLU A 273 8.85 7.70 6.94
N ALA A 274 9.58 7.71 5.83
CA ALA A 274 10.74 8.57 5.66
C ALA A 274 10.38 10.06 5.57
N SER A 275 9.20 10.42 5.07
CA SER A 275 8.79 11.83 4.94
C SER A 275 8.54 12.51 6.29
N THR A 276 8.12 11.75 7.30
CA THR A 276 7.75 12.25 8.62
C THR A 276 8.74 11.84 9.71
N GLY A 277 9.49 10.76 9.49
CA GLY A 277 10.28 10.09 10.53
C GLY A 277 9.42 9.30 11.52
N ALA A 278 8.13 9.08 11.24
CA ALA A 278 7.25 8.35 12.13
C ALA A 278 7.52 6.84 12.07
N HIS A 279 7.67 6.22 13.24
CA HIS A 279 7.71 4.77 13.35
C HIS A 279 6.35 4.18 12.97
N VAL A 280 6.35 3.34 11.95
CA VAL A 280 5.19 2.56 11.52
C VAL A 280 5.08 1.30 12.38
N TRP A 281 6.21 0.62 12.59
CA TRP A 281 6.30 -0.64 13.31
C TRP A 281 7.73 -0.86 13.82
N ALA A 282 7.87 -1.65 14.88
CA ALA A 282 9.16 -2.09 15.41
C ALA A 282 8.98 -3.43 16.14
N ASP A 283 9.97 -4.32 16.03
CA ASP A 283 9.99 -5.59 16.77
C ASP A 283 11.41 -6.05 17.07
N ARG A 284 11.51 -7.09 17.91
CA ARG A 284 12.77 -7.66 18.39
C ARG A 284 12.67 -9.19 18.49
N TRP A 285 13.70 -9.86 18.01
CA TRP A 285 13.87 -11.30 18.14
C TRP A 285 15.10 -11.62 18.98
N ASP A 286 14.94 -12.59 19.87
CA ASP A 286 16.01 -13.21 20.66
C ASP A 286 16.12 -14.67 20.24
N ARG A 287 17.33 -15.11 19.85
CA ARG A 287 17.60 -16.47 19.38
C ARG A 287 18.89 -17.03 19.93
N THR A 288 18.97 -18.35 19.96
CA THR A 288 20.19 -19.09 20.31
C THR A 288 20.96 -19.41 19.03
N LEU A 289 22.28 -19.25 19.07
CA LEU A 289 23.17 -19.54 17.96
C LEU A 289 23.48 -21.05 17.95
N ASP A 290 22.73 -21.79 17.15
CA ASP A 290 23.04 -23.21 16.87
C ASP A 290 23.72 -23.34 15.50
N ASP A 291 23.11 -22.77 14.46
CA ASP A 291 23.66 -22.63 13.11
C ASP A 291 23.47 -21.17 12.63
N LEU A 292 24.57 -20.56 12.18
CA LEU A 292 24.59 -19.15 11.77
C LEU A 292 23.79 -18.90 10.49
N PHE A 293 23.83 -19.82 9.52
CA PHE A 293 23.12 -19.66 8.25
C PHE A 293 21.63 -19.89 8.45
N ALA A 294 21.25 -20.95 9.18
CA ALA A 294 19.84 -21.19 9.52
C ALA A 294 19.24 -20.03 10.33
N LEU A 295 20.02 -19.41 11.21
CA LEU A 295 19.60 -18.24 11.96
C LEU A 295 19.42 -17.01 11.06
N GLN A 296 20.33 -16.80 10.11
CA GLN A 296 20.19 -15.74 9.10
C GLN A 296 18.89 -15.93 8.29
N ASP A 297 18.63 -17.13 7.78
CA ASP A 297 17.41 -17.46 7.05
C ASP A 297 16.14 -17.23 7.90
N GLU A 298 16.16 -17.68 9.15
CA GLU A 298 15.04 -17.49 10.09
C GLU A 298 14.78 -16.00 10.36
N MET A 299 15.84 -15.21 10.60
CA MET A 299 15.71 -13.78 10.88
C MET A 299 15.26 -13.00 9.64
N THR A 300 15.78 -13.33 8.46
CA THR A 300 15.31 -12.77 7.19
C THR A 300 13.82 -13.00 7.02
N GLN A 301 13.37 -14.26 7.15
CA GLN A 301 11.96 -14.58 7.01
C GLN A 301 11.11 -13.87 8.06
N ALA A 302 11.53 -13.84 9.33
CA ALA A 302 10.81 -13.15 10.39
C ALA A 302 10.66 -11.63 10.14
N ILE A 303 11.72 -10.98 9.62
CA ILE A 303 11.68 -9.55 9.30
C ILE A 303 10.75 -9.29 8.11
N VAL A 304 10.93 -10.02 7.01
CA VAL A 304 10.17 -9.82 5.76
C VAL A 304 8.68 -10.05 5.97
N THR A 305 8.33 -11.13 6.68
CA THR A 305 6.93 -11.50 6.96
C THR A 305 6.26 -10.58 7.97
N ALA A 306 7.02 -9.81 8.76
CA ALA A 306 6.48 -8.75 9.61
C ALA A 306 6.36 -7.40 8.88
N VAL A 307 7.36 -7.04 8.07
CA VAL A 307 7.44 -5.72 7.40
C VAL A 307 6.36 -5.55 6.33
N GLU A 308 6.15 -6.53 5.45
CA GLU A 308 5.20 -6.37 4.34
C GLU A 308 3.75 -6.15 4.81
N PRO A 309 3.21 -6.94 5.77
CA PRO A 309 1.85 -6.75 6.25
C PRO A 309 1.64 -5.41 6.96
N GLU A 310 2.62 -4.98 7.76
CA GLU A 310 2.58 -3.72 8.51
C GLU A 310 2.65 -2.50 7.58
N LEU A 311 3.52 -2.55 6.56
CA LEU A 311 3.57 -1.55 5.50
C LEU A 311 2.23 -1.48 4.77
N GLY A 312 1.68 -2.63 4.34
CA GLY A 312 0.39 -2.71 3.67
C GLY A 312 -0.75 -2.16 4.54
N ALA A 313 -0.77 -2.48 5.84
CA ALA A 313 -1.77 -1.97 6.78
C ALA A 313 -1.67 -0.44 6.93
N HIS A 314 -0.45 0.08 6.98
CA HIS A 314 -0.21 1.52 7.02
C HIS A 314 -0.70 2.20 5.74
N GLU A 315 -0.38 1.68 4.55
CA GLU A 315 -0.87 2.18 3.26
C GLU A 315 -2.40 2.19 3.19
N ARG A 316 -3.06 1.11 3.63
CA ARG A 316 -4.52 1.04 3.68
C ARG A 316 -5.13 2.11 4.60
N ARG A 317 -4.50 2.38 5.75
CA ARG A 317 -4.92 3.43 6.67
C ARG A 317 -4.77 4.82 6.05
N LEU A 318 -3.63 5.09 5.40
CA LEU A 318 -3.41 6.35 4.68
C LEU A 318 -4.42 6.53 3.55
N ALA A 319 -4.63 5.48 2.75
CA ALA A 319 -5.60 5.49 1.66
C ALA A 319 -6.99 5.82 2.17
N ARG A 320 -7.44 5.28 3.32
CA ARG A 320 -8.76 5.56 3.94
C ARG A 320 -8.97 7.01 4.38
N MET A 321 -7.91 7.73 4.75
CA MET A 321 -8.02 9.12 5.24
C MET A 321 -8.21 10.14 4.10
N ARG A 322 -8.09 9.73 2.85
CA ARG A 322 -8.15 10.63 1.67
C ARG A 322 -9.59 10.81 1.17
N PRO A 323 -9.97 11.94 0.57
CA PRO A 323 -11.26 12.05 -0.12
C PRO A 323 -11.33 11.11 -1.34
N THR A 324 -12.44 10.42 -1.53
CA THR A 324 -12.68 9.39 -2.57
C THR A 324 -12.52 9.90 -4.01
N GLU A 325 -12.68 11.20 -4.22
CA GLU A 325 -12.62 11.87 -5.53
C GLU A 325 -11.18 12.16 -6.00
N SER A 326 -10.19 11.97 -5.11
CA SER A 326 -8.78 12.32 -5.34
C SER A 326 -7.82 11.14 -5.23
N LEU A 327 -8.35 9.91 -5.22
CA LEU A 327 -7.54 8.71 -5.00
C LEU A 327 -6.73 8.33 -6.24
N THR A 328 -5.47 8.04 -6.01
CA THR A 328 -4.56 7.38 -6.96
C THR A 328 -5.00 5.94 -7.24
N SER A 329 -4.46 5.33 -8.30
CA SER A 329 -4.75 3.93 -8.61
C SER A 329 -4.30 3.01 -7.47
N TRP A 330 -3.14 3.29 -6.86
CA TRP A 330 -2.68 2.59 -5.65
C TRP A 330 -3.65 2.73 -4.46
N GLU A 331 -4.10 3.94 -4.13
CA GLU A 331 -5.00 4.15 -2.98
C GLU A 331 -6.36 3.47 -3.21
N LEU A 332 -6.89 3.49 -4.45
CA LEU A 332 -8.10 2.72 -4.82
C LEU A 332 -7.86 1.22 -4.62
N CYS A 333 -6.72 0.70 -5.10
CA CYS A 333 -6.33 -0.70 -4.94
C CYS A 333 -6.26 -1.10 -3.46
N GLN A 334 -5.60 -0.31 -2.63
CA GLN A 334 -5.46 -0.58 -1.20
C GLN A 334 -6.79 -0.58 -0.46
N ARG A 335 -7.70 0.35 -0.79
CA ARG A 335 -9.06 0.34 -0.24
C ARG A 335 -9.82 -0.91 -0.67
N GLY A 336 -9.78 -1.25 -1.96
CA GLY A 336 -10.41 -2.46 -2.48
C GLY A 336 -9.89 -3.73 -1.82
N TRP A 337 -8.56 -3.85 -1.66
CA TRP A 337 -7.93 -4.96 -0.95
C TRP A 337 -8.42 -5.05 0.49
N SER A 338 -8.50 -3.93 1.22
CA SER A 338 -8.96 -3.93 2.61
C SER A 338 -10.36 -4.54 2.79
N ARG A 339 -11.24 -4.36 1.80
CA ARG A 339 -12.61 -4.89 1.81
C ARG A 339 -12.68 -6.39 1.59
N LEU A 340 -11.69 -6.99 0.93
CA LEU A 340 -11.65 -8.45 0.70
C LEU A 340 -11.60 -9.24 2.01
N ALA A 341 -11.10 -8.64 3.09
CA ALA A 341 -11.00 -9.29 4.40
C ALA A 341 -12.33 -9.39 5.15
N GLU A 342 -13.36 -8.65 4.75
CA GLU A 342 -14.62 -8.58 5.51
C GLU A 342 -15.59 -9.73 5.18
N TYR A 343 -15.42 -10.42 4.04
CA TYR A 343 -16.23 -11.58 3.61
C TYR A 343 -17.76 -11.34 3.62
N THR A 344 -18.21 -10.08 3.49
CA THR A 344 -19.63 -9.72 3.33
C THR A 344 -19.97 -9.38 1.87
N ALA A 345 -21.23 -9.57 1.46
CA ALA A 345 -21.68 -9.23 0.11
C ALA A 345 -21.42 -7.75 -0.22
N GLN A 346 -21.79 -6.85 0.70
CA GLN A 346 -21.55 -5.41 0.55
C GLN A 346 -20.05 -5.08 0.39
N ALA A 347 -19.20 -5.64 1.24
CA ALA A 347 -17.76 -5.37 1.14
C ALA A 347 -17.16 -5.94 -0.15
N MET A 348 -17.62 -7.10 -0.61
CA MET A 348 -17.21 -7.68 -1.89
C MET A 348 -17.60 -6.79 -3.08
N ASP A 349 -18.80 -6.21 -3.08
CA ASP A 349 -19.26 -5.30 -4.14
C ASP A 349 -18.50 -3.97 -4.10
N GLU A 350 -18.24 -3.43 -2.91
CA GLU A 350 -17.38 -2.25 -2.73
C GLU A 350 -15.95 -2.53 -3.22
N ALA A 351 -15.39 -3.71 -2.90
CA ALA A 351 -14.07 -4.12 -3.35
C ALA A 351 -14.00 -4.18 -4.88
N GLU A 352 -14.99 -4.80 -5.52
CA GLU A 352 -15.07 -4.91 -6.97
C GLU A 352 -15.06 -3.53 -7.63
N SER A 353 -15.91 -2.61 -7.16
CA SER A 353 -16.00 -1.25 -7.69
C SER A 353 -14.67 -0.50 -7.58
N LEU A 354 -14.02 -0.56 -6.41
CA LEU A 354 -12.74 0.12 -6.16
C LEU A 354 -11.61 -0.47 -7.02
N LEU A 355 -11.54 -1.80 -7.15
CA LEU A 355 -10.51 -2.47 -7.91
C LEU A 355 -10.67 -2.27 -9.43
N LYS A 356 -11.91 -2.27 -9.94
CA LYS A 356 -12.19 -1.92 -11.35
C LYS A 356 -11.75 -0.49 -11.66
N ARG A 357 -12.13 0.49 -10.83
CA ARG A 357 -11.68 1.88 -10.97
C ARG A 357 -10.16 2.02 -10.89
N SER A 358 -9.50 1.25 -10.03
CA SER A 358 -8.04 1.21 -9.94
C SER A 358 -7.40 0.68 -11.24
N ALA A 359 -7.93 -0.42 -11.78
CA ALA A 359 -7.48 -1.03 -13.03
C ALA A 359 -7.71 -0.14 -14.27
N GLU A 360 -8.77 0.67 -14.25
CA GLU A 360 -9.07 1.68 -15.27
C GLU A 360 -8.14 2.90 -15.18
N ALA A 361 -7.88 3.38 -13.96
CA ALA A 361 -7.00 4.51 -13.71
C ALA A 361 -5.53 4.21 -14.08
N ASP A 362 -5.09 2.95 -13.94
CA ASP A 362 -3.81 2.48 -14.42
C ASP A 362 -3.90 1.13 -15.13
N PRO A 363 -4.01 1.11 -16.47
CA PRO A 363 -4.05 -0.12 -17.25
C PRO A 363 -2.82 -1.02 -17.12
N HIS A 364 -1.66 -0.48 -16.72
CA HIS A 364 -0.42 -1.26 -16.54
C HIS A 364 -0.19 -1.66 -15.08
N PHE A 365 -1.17 -1.44 -14.21
CA PHE A 365 -1.13 -1.93 -12.83
C PHE A 365 -1.82 -3.30 -12.75
N ALA A 366 -1.02 -4.35 -12.60
CA ALA A 366 -1.50 -5.74 -12.57
C ALA A 366 -2.26 -6.10 -11.28
N LEU A 367 -1.84 -5.54 -10.13
CA LEU A 367 -2.36 -5.93 -8.81
C LEU A 367 -3.89 -5.79 -8.66
N PRO A 368 -4.56 -4.71 -9.11
CA PRO A 368 -6.01 -4.60 -9.00
C PRO A 368 -6.75 -5.72 -9.72
N ARG A 369 -6.25 -6.15 -10.88
CA ARG A 369 -6.80 -7.29 -11.66
C ARG A 369 -6.56 -8.62 -10.94
N ALA A 370 -5.36 -8.81 -10.38
CA ALA A 370 -5.06 -9.98 -9.55
C ALA A 370 -6.00 -10.06 -8.32
N LEU A 371 -6.30 -8.93 -7.70
CA LEU A 371 -7.23 -8.84 -6.57
C LEU A 371 -8.69 -9.03 -6.98
N LEU A 372 -9.10 -8.62 -8.19
CA LEU A 372 -10.40 -8.96 -8.76
C LEU A 372 -10.53 -10.48 -8.98
N ALA A 373 -9.49 -11.14 -9.48
CA ALA A 373 -9.46 -12.60 -9.57
C ALA A 373 -9.57 -13.26 -8.18
N ARG A 374 -8.82 -12.75 -7.18
CA ARG A 374 -8.94 -13.22 -5.79
C ARG A 374 -10.34 -12.97 -5.21
N LEU A 375 -10.97 -11.85 -5.53
CA LEU A 375 -12.35 -11.56 -5.13
C LEU A 375 -13.32 -12.63 -5.67
N MET A 376 -13.11 -13.09 -6.91
CA MET A 376 -13.92 -14.19 -7.45
C MET A 376 -13.70 -15.51 -6.70
N ASN A 377 -12.48 -15.81 -6.27
CA ASN A 377 -12.24 -16.96 -5.37
C ASN A 377 -13.06 -16.86 -4.09
N ILE A 378 -13.08 -15.67 -3.48
CA ILE A 378 -13.82 -15.41 -2.24
C ILE A 378 -15.32 -15.54 -2.48
N ARG A 379 -15.85 -15.02 -3.59
CA ARG A 379 -17.27 -15.14 -3.95
C ARG A 379 -17.68 -16.60 -4.14
N VAL A 380 -16.87 -17.39 -4.86
CA VAL A 380 -17.12 -18.82 -5.03
C VAL A 380 -17.05 -19.53 -3.68
N GLY A 381 -16.01 -19.26 -2.88
CA GLY A 381 -15.81 -19.77 -1.51
C GLY A 381 -16.92 -19.41 -0.51
N ALA A 382 -17.54 -18.24 -0.66
CA ALA A 382 -18.67 -17.81 0.15
C ALA A 382 -19.94 -18.64 -0.13
N GLY A 383 -19.95 -19.40 -1.22
CA GLY A 383 -20.98 -20.37 -1.55
C GLY A 383 -22.15 -19.75 -2.31
N LEU A 384 -21.99 -19.68 -3.62
CA LEU A 384 -23.00 -19.22 -4.59
C LEU A 384 -23.75 -20.41 -5.18
N LYS A 385 -25.03 -20.21 -5.52
CA LYS A 385 -25.85 -21.24 -6.21
C LYS A 385 -25.29 -21.62 -7.57
N ASP A 386 -24.74 -20.64 -8.30
CA ASP A 386 -24.04 -20.85 -9.58
C ASP A 386 -22.69 -20.12 -9.55
N PRO A 387 -21.56 -20.84 -9.40
CA PRO A 387 -20.24 -20.23 -9.39
C PRO A 387 -19.65 -20.02 -10.80
N SER A 388 -20.32 -20.49 -11.87
CA SER A 388 -19.74 -20.51 -13.23
C SER A 388 -19.45 -19.11 -13.80
N GLY A 389 -20.29 -18.12 -13.48
CA GLY A 389 -20.07 -16.72 -13.82
C GLY A 389 -18.81 -16.15 -13.17
N PRO A 390 -18.74 -16.10 -11.83
CA PRO A 390 -17.56 -15.64 -11.09
C PRO A 390 -16.27 -16.38 -11.45
N ILE A 391 -16.29 -17.69 -11.66
CA ILE A 391 -15.10 -18.45 -12.09
C ILE A 391 -14.60 -17.92 -13.43
N ARG A 392 -15.50 -17.76 -14.42
CA ARG A 392 -15.14 -17.28 -15.76
C ARG A 392 -14.61 -15.85 -15.72
N GLU A 393 -15.27 -14.96 -15.00
CA GLU A 393 -14.82 -13.58 -14.82
C GLU A 393 -13.47 -13.52 -14.11
N GLY A 394 -13.29 -14.30 -13.04
CA GLY A 394 -12.03 -14.38 -12.31
C GLY A 394 -10.87 -14.83 -13.19
N LEU A 395 -11.10 -15.83 -14.06
CA LEU A 395 -10.08 -16.33 -14.98
C LEU A 395 -9.68 -15.27 -16.02
N VAL A 396 -10.60 -14.40 -16.44
CA VAL A 396 -10.30 -13.25 -17.30
C VAL A 396 -9.39 -12.26 -16.55
N TRP A 397 -9.79 -11.84 -15.35
CA TRP A 397 -8.99 -10.91 -14.53
C TRP A 397 -7.59 -11.45 -14.21
N ALA A 398 -7.50 -12.75 -13.90
CA ALA A 398 -6.24 -13.41 -13.64
C ALA A 398 -5.31 -13.37 -14.87
N ARG A 399 -5.83 -13.71 -16.05
CA ARG A 399 -5.05 -13.66 -17.30
C ARG A 399 -4.59 -12.25 -17.63
N GLU A 400 -5.47 -11.25 -17.55
CA GLU A 400 -5.07 -9.86 -17.80
C GLU A 400 -3.97 -9.39 -16.83
N ALA A 401 -4.05 -9.78 -15.56
CA ALA A 401 -2.99 -9.47 -14.59
C ALA A 401 -1.65 -10.12 -14.99
N LEU A 402 -1.67 -11.37 -15.45
CA LEU A 402 -0.49 -12.12 -15.86
C LEU A 402 0.08 -11.66 -17.21
N GLU A 403 -0.74 -11.11 -18.10
CA GLU A 403 -0.26 -10.45 -19.33
C GLU A 403 0.54 -9.18 -19.02
N ILE A 404 0.21 -8.49 -17.91
CA ILE A 404 0.92 -7.29 -17.45
C ILE A 404 2.17 -7.65 -16.63
N ASP A 405 2.06 -8.61 -15.70
CA ASP A 405 3.17 -9.09 -14.87
C ASP A 405 3.01 -10.60 -14.57
N ASP A 406 3.65 -11.43 -15.39
CA ASP A 406 3.61 -12.89 -15.29
C ASP A 406 4.29 -13.45 -14.03
N ARG A 407 5.09 -12.61 -13.37
CA ARG A 407 5.78 -12.90 -12.10
C ARG A 407 5.04 -12.40 -10.86
N LEU A 408 3.84 -11.82 -11.01
CA LEU A 408 3.02 -11.40 -9.88
C LEU A 408 2.40 -12.63 -9.18
N GLU A 409 2.90 -12.93 -7.98
CA GLU A 409 2.56 -14.12 -7.21
C GLU A 409 1.07 -14.21 -6.87
N ILE A 410 0.44 -13.06 -6.56
CA ILE A 410 -1.00 -13.00 -6.22
C ILE A 410 -1.85 -13.35 -7.44
N ALA A 411 -1.43 -12.93 -8.63
CA ALA A 411 -2.13 -13.25 -9.87
C ALA A 411 -2.04 -14.75 -10.17
N GLN A 412 -0.85 -15.34 -10.05
CA GLN A 412 -0.63 -16.78 -10.23
C GLN A 412 -1.42 -17.61 -9.20
N ALA A 413 -1.39 -17.21 -7.93
CA ALA A 413 -2.14 -17.87 -6.86
C ALA A 413 -3.66 -17.80 -7.09
N ALA A 414 -4.18 -16.63 -7.44
CA ALA A 414 -5.60 -16.47 -7.74
C ALA A 414 -6.02 -17.28 -8.97
N HIS A 415 -5.20 -17.29 -10.02
CA HIS A 415 -5.41 -18.09 -11.23
C HIS A 415 -5.49 -19.58 -10.90
N GLY A 416 -4.52 -20.10 -10.15
CA GLY A 416 -4.46 -21.52 -9.78
C GLY A 416 -5.70 -21.99 -8.99
N VAL A 417 -6.19 -21.16 -8.06
CA VAL A 417 -7.42 -21.48 -7.32
C VAL A 417 -8.64 -21.52 -8.25
N LEU A 418 -8.78 -20.57 -9.18
CA LEU A 418 -9.90 -20.55 -10.15
C LEU A 418 -9.85 -21.74 -11.10
N LEU A 419 -8.65 -22.12 -11.55
CA LEU A 419 -8.42 -23.33 -12.34
C LEU A 419 -8.88 -24.56 -11.56
N ALA A 420 -8.53 -24.66 -10.29
CA ALA A 420 -8.94 -25.76 -9.42
C ALA A 420 -10.47 -25.83 -9.27
N MET A 421 -11.10 -24.68 -9.00
CA MET A 421 -12.56 -24.56 -8.92
C MET A 421 -13.28 -24.91 -10.24
N SER A 422 -12.61 -24.75 -11.38
CA SER A 422 -13.13 -25.14 -12.70
C SER A 422 -12.83 -26.61 -13.09
N GLY A 423 -12.15 -27.37 -12.22
CA GLY A 423 -11.77 -28.77 -12.46
C GLY A 423 -10.46 -28.98 -13.23
N GLN A 424 -9.71 -27.91 -13.52
CA GLN A 424 -8.42 -27.96 -14.25
C GLN A 424 -7.27 -28.24 -13.27
N SER A 425 -7.28 -29.44 -12.68
CA SER A 425 -6.46 -29.78 -11.51
C SER A 425 -4.94 -29.72 -11.76
N LYS A 426 -4.48 -30.09 -12.97
CA LYS A 426 -3.05 -30.09 -13.30
C LYS A 426 -2.54 -28.66 -13.44
N GLU A 427 -3.20 -27.86 -14.27
CA GLU A 427 -2.89 -26.45 -14.51
C GLU A 427 -2.99 -25.64 -13.22
N ALA A 428 -3.98 -25.95 -12.37
CA ALA A 428 -4.10 -25.38 -11.04
C ALA A 428 -2.86 -25.64 -10.19
N THR A 429 -2.42 -26.90 -10.12
CA THR A 429 -1.24 -27.32 -9.34
C THR A 429 0.02 -26.61 -9.82
N ASP A 430 0.23 -26.53 -11.14
CA ASP A 430 1.36 -25.84 -11.74
C ASP A 430 1.36 -24.34 -11.37
N ALA A 431 0.20 -23.68 -11.46
CA ALA A 431 0.04 -22.26 -11.15
C ALA A 431 0.29 -21.93 -9.67
N VAL A 432 -0.25 -22.72 -8.71
CA VAL A 432 -0.04 -22.46 -7.27
C VAL A 432 1.38 -22.80 -6.81
N ASN A 433 2.03 -23.80 -7.42
CA ASN A 433 3.43 -24.09 -7.16
C ASN A 433 4.32 -22.96 -7.68
N LEU A 434 4.04 -22.45 -8.89
CA LEU A 434 4.75 -21.29 -9.43
C LEU A 434 4.56 -20.05 -8.54
N ALA A 435 3.33 -19.78 -8.08
CA ALA A 435 3.06 -18.66 -7.18
C ALA A 435 3.91 -18.72 -5.90
N THR A 436 4.02 -19.90 -5.30
CA THR A 436 4.83 -20.11 -4.08
C THR A 436 6.33 -20.04 -4.37
N ALA A 437 6.78 -20.50 -5.54
CA ALA A 437 8.17 -20.37 -5.97
C ALA A 437 8.57 -18.90 -6.26
N LEU A 438 7.64 -18.10 -6.79
CA LEU A 438 7.82 -16.66 -7.01
C LEU A 438 7.98 -15.94 -5.67
N ASN A 439 7.11 -16.23 -4.70
CA ASN A 439 7.17 -15.64 -3.37
C ASN A 439 6.80 -16.65 -2.26
N PRO A 440 7.80 -17.28 -1.62
CA PRO A 440 7.57 -18.23 -0.53
C PRO A 440 7.13 -17.56 0.78
N ASN A 441 7.25 -16.24 0.90
CA ASN A 441 6.85 -15.47 2.08
C ASN A 441 5.42 -14.90 1.96
N SER A 442 4.70 -15.19 0.88
CA SER A 442 3.30 -14.80 0.71
C SER A 442 2.35 -15.80 1.38
N ALA A 443 1.69 -15.38 2.46
CA ALA A 443 0.68 -16.20 3.14
C ALA A 443 -0.46 -16.62 2.20
N PHE A 444 -0.83 -15.76 1.24
CA PHE A 444 -1.87 -16.10 0.25
C PHE A 444 -1.43 -17.19 -0.73
N CYS A 445 -0.16 -17.24 -1.13
CA CYS A 445 0.35 -18.31 -2.01
C CYS A 445 0.26 -19.68 -1.33
N HIS A 446 0.62 -19.76 -0.04
CA HIS A 446 0.44 -20.98 0.76
C HIS A 446 -1.04 -21.33 0.93
N HIS A 447 -1.90 -20.34 1.20
CA HIS A 447 -3.34 -20.60 1.26
C HIS A 447 -3.91 -21.12 -0.06
N ALA A 448 -3.46 -20.58 -1.19
CA ALA A 448 -3.86 -21.00 -2.53
C ALA A 448 -3.46 -22.45 -2.83
N LEU A 449 -2.30 -22.92 -2.34
CA LEU A 449 -1.90 -24.33 -2.41
C LEU A 449 -2.95 -25.23 -1.75
N GLY A 450 -3.34 -24.92 -0.51
CA GLY A 450 -4.34 -25.71 0.20
C GLY A 450 -5.73 -25.65 -0.43
N LEU A 451 -6.12 -24.49 -0.98
CA LEU A 451 -7.37 -24.35 -1.75
C LEU A 451 -7.35 -25.18 -3.03
N ALA A 452 -6.26 -25.17 -3.80
CA ALA A 452 -6.16 -25.95 -5.03
C ALA A 452 -6.15 -27.47 -4.74
N GLU A 453 -5.48 -27.89 -3.66
CA GLU A 453 -5.48 -29.27 -3.20
C GLU A 453 -6.90 -29.77 -2.86
N MET A 454 -7.70 -28.95 -2.17
CA MET A 454 -9.09 -29.26 -1.78
C MET A 454 -9.98 -29.66 -2.96
N PHE A 455 -9.73 -29.11 -4.15
CA PHE A 455 -10.53 -29.36 -5.36
C PHE A 455 -10.04 -30.54 -6.20
N LYS A 456 -9.03 -31.29 -5.75
CA LYS A 456 -8.64 -32.54 -6.40
C LYS A 456 -9.67 -33.64 -6.14
N GLN A 457 -9.74 -34.60 -7.05
CA GLN A 457 -10.56 -35.82 -6.86
C GLN A 457 -10.08 -36.62 -5.63
N GLU A 458 -8.76 -36.69 -5.47
CA GLU A 458 -8.07 -37.28 -4.34
C GLU A 458 -7.20 -36.20 -3.68
N PRO A 459 -7.76 -35.38 -2.78
CA PRO A 459 -7.02 -34.36 -2.05
C PRO A 459 -6.13 -34.98 -0.97
N ASP A 460 -4.93 -34.46 -0.80
CA ASP A 460 -4.07 -34.73 0.35
C ASP A 460 -4.43 -33.77 1.51
N GLY A 461 -5.16 -34.28 2.50
CA GLY A 461 -5.63 -33.49 3.64
C GLY A 461 -4.50 -32.98 4.54
N MET A 462 -3.40 -33.73 4.68
CA MET A 462 -2.23 -33.29 5.45
C MET A 462 -1.51 -32.15 4.74
N ARG A 463 -1.36 -32.24 3.41
CA ARG A 463 -0.77 -31.18 2.59
C ARG A 463 -1.60 -29.89 2.64
N MET A 464 -2.92 -30.00 2.70
CA MET A 464 -3.81 -28.86 2.96
C MET A 464 -3.54 -28.24 4.34
N ALA A 465 -3.44 -29.08 5.38
CA ALA A 465 -3.19 -28.62 6.74
C ALA A 465 -1.82 -27.94 6.91
N GLU A 466 -0.78 -28.47 6.27
CA GLU A 466 0.56 -27.86 6.23
C GLU A 466 0.52 -26.49 5.56
N ALA A 467 -0.15 -26.39 4.40
CA ALA A 467 -0.28 -25.14 3.65
C ALA A 467 -1.03 -24.06 4.46
N GLY A 468 -2.12 -24.42 5.13
CA GLY A 468 -2.85 -23.51 6.02
C GLY A 468 -2.02 -23.04 7.23
N ARG A 469 -1.25 -23.95 7.86
CA ARG A 469 -0.34 -23.60 8.96
C ARG A 469 0.82 -22.71 8.51
N ALA A 470 1.35 -22.95 7.32
CA ALA A 470 2.37 -22.08 6.73
C ALA A 470 1.83 -20.66 6.55
N ALA A 471 0.63 -20.51 5.99
CA ALA A 471 -0.02 -19.20 5.84
C ALA A 471 -0.24 -18.48 7.19
N LEU A 472 -0.70 -19.19 8.22
CA LEU A 472 -0.87 -18.65 9.57
C LEU A 472 0.45 -18.24 10.23
N ARG A 473 1.55 -18.98 9.98
CA ARG A 473 2.88 -18.64 10.50
C ARG A 473 3.44 -17.38 9.82
N LEU A 474 3.22 -17.23 8.52
CA LEU A 474 3.69 -16.08 7.74
C LEU A 474 2.89 -14.80 8.03
N SER A 475 1.59 -14.92 8.33
CA SER A 475 0.73 -13.78 8.64
C SER A 475 -0.20 -14.11 9.82
N PRO A 476 0.31 -14.13 11.06
CA PRO A 476 -0.47 -14.57 12.23
C PRO A 476 -1.58 -13.59 12.62
N LYS A 477 -1.47 -12.33 12.20
CA LYS A 477 -2.48 -11.28 12.41
C LYS A 477 -3.24 -10.95 11.12
N ASP A 478 -3.21 -11.85 10.13
CA ASP A 478 -3.90 -11.62 8.87
C ASP A 478 -5.39 -11.39 9.10
N PRO A 479 -6.00 -10.35 8.51
CA PRO A 479 -7.45 -10.16 8.53
C PRO A 479 -8.23 -11.36 7.96
N THR A 480 -7.60 -12.19 7.12
CA THR A 480 -8.15 -13.41 6.53
C THR A 480 -7.64 -14.70 7.17
N ALA A 481 -7.01 -14.62 8.36
CA ALA A 481 -6.48 -15.79 9.07
C ALA A 481 -7.54 -16.88 9.32
N HIS A 482 -8.81 -16.49 9.48
CA HIS A 482 -9.92 -17.45 9.57
C HIS A 482 -9.99 -18.40 8.37
N ALA A 483 -9.68 -17.92 7.15
CA ALA A 483 -9.71 -18.72 5.94
C ALA A 483 -8.52 -19.69 5.90
N PHE A 484 -7.35 -19.27 6.39
CA PHE A 484 -6.16 -20.12 6.50
C PHE A 484 -6.39 -21.25 7.50
N GLN A 485 -6.93 -20.92 8.68
CA GLN A 485 -7.30 -21.92 9.69
C GLN A 485 -8.41 -22.85 9.18
N ASN A 486 -9.37 -22.35 8.40
CA ASN A 486 -10.42 -23.18 7.82
C ASN A 486 -9.86 -24.25 6.86
N ILE A 487 -8.80 -23.94 6.09
CA ILE A 487 -8.11 -24.93 5.26
C ILE A 487 -7.41 -25.99 6.12
N VAL A 488 -6.82 -25.61 7.26
CA VAL A 488 -6.29 -26.59 8.22
C VAL A 488 -7.38 -27.53 8.71
N THR A 489 -8.52 -26.97 9.13
CA THR A 489 -9.64 -27.75 9.65
C THR A 489 -10.23 -28.71 8.60
N VAL A 490 -10.44 -28.24 7.37
CA VAL A 490 -10.96 -29.08 6.28
C VAL A 490 -9.94 -30.15 5.88
N GLY A 491 -8.64 -29.83 5.85
CA GLY A 491 -7.58 -30.79 5.58
C GLY A 491 -7.57 -31.95 6.59
N LEU A 492 -7.62 -31.64 7.89
CA LEU A 492 -7.69 -32.65 8.96
C LEU A 492 -8.95 -33.52 8.85
N LEU A 493 -10.10 -32.90 8.54
CA LEU A 493 -11.36 -33.62 8.34
C LEU A 493 -11.29 -34.60 7.15
N ILE A 494 -10.69 -34.17 6.03
CA ILE A 494 -10.56 -34.98 4.82
C ILE A 494 -9.57 -36.13 5.01
N ASP A 495 -8.44 -35.88 5.69
CA ASP A 495 -7.38 -36.87 5.89
C ASP A 495 -7.88 -38.10 6.65
N ARG A 496 -8.55 -37.86 7.79
CA ARG A 496 -8.98 -38.95 8.68
C ARG A 496 -10.40 -39.43 8.41
N LEU A 497 -11.22 -38.61 7.74
CA LEU A 497 -12.68 -38.81 7.60
C LEU A 497 -13.37 -39.10 8.95
N ASP A 498 -12.75 -38.68 10.06
CA ASP A 498 -13.19 -38.92 11.42
C ASP A 498 -13.54 -37.58 12.06
N HIS A 499 -14.81 -37.42 12.41
CA HIS A 499 -15.31 -36.20 13.03
C HIS A 499 -14.93 -36.12 14.53
N ASN A 500 -14.47 -37.23 15.13
CA ASN A 500 -14.08 -37.32 16.53
C ASN A 500 -12.58 -37.06 16.75
N ASP A 501 -11.83 -36.73 15.70
CA ASP A 501 -10.40 -36.44 15.82
C ASP A 501 -10.18 -35.19 16.70
N PRO A 502 -9.45 -35.31 17.83
CA PRO A 502 -9.16 -34.17 18.71
C PRO A 502 -8.45 -33.01 18.01
N GLU A 503 -7.61 -33.29 17.01
CA GLU A 503 -6.88 -32.26 16.28
C GLU A 503 -7.81 -31.46 15.36
N PHE A 504 -8.70 -32.15 14.63
CA PHE A 504 -9.78 -31.52 13.88
C PHE A 504 -10.68 -30.66 14.78
N ILE A 505 -11.12 -31.19 15.92
CA ILE A 505 -12.01 -30.48 16.86
C ILE A 505 -11.32 -29.20 17.37
N ALA A 506 -10.07 -29.30 17.80
CA ALA A 506 -9.29 -28.15 18.24
C ALA A 506 -9.13 -27.10 17.12
N SER A 507 -8.85 -27.55 15.89
CA SER A 507 -8.73 -26.68 14.72
C SER A 507 -10.04 -25.97 14.37
N ALA A 508 -11.17 -26.68 14.39
CA ALA A 508 -12.49 -26.12 14.10
C ALA A 508 -12.89 -25.06 15.15
N ARG A 509 -12.61 -25.34 16.43
CA ARG A 509 -12.83 -24.41 17.54
C ARG A 509 -11.93 -23.19 17.47
N ALA A 510 -10.68 -23.34 17.01
CA ALA A 510 -9.80 -22.20 16.76
C ALA A 510 -10.33 -21.34 15.59
N ALA A 511 -10.75 -21.97 14.49
CA ALA A 511 -11.30 -21.28 13.32
C ALA A 511 -12.55 -20.45 13.67
N SER A 512 -13.45 -20.98 14.50
CA SER A 512 -14.69 -20.30 14.89
C SER A 512 -14.50 -19.07 15.79
N ARG A 513 -13.31 -18.93 16.41
CA ARG A 513 -12.96 -17.82 17.31
C ARG A 513 -12.18 -16.69 16.63
N LEU A 514 -11.72 -16.91 15.40
CA LEU A 514 -10.97 -15.88 14.67
C LEU A 514 -11.90 -14.72 14.26
N PRO A 515 -11.40 -13.48 14.22
CA PRO A 515 -12.16 -12.35 13.69
C PRO A 515 -12.50 -12.55 12.22
N GLY A 516 -13.69 -12.10 11.80
CA GLY A 516 -14.13 -12.17 10.39
C GLY A 516 -14.60 -13.56 9.93
N THR A 517 -14.66 -14.55 10.84
CA THR A 517 -15.10 -15.90 10.50
C THR A 517 -16.47 -15.94 9.83
N ALA A 518 -16.55 -16.72 8.75
CA ALA A 518 -17.75 -16.87 7.94
C ALA A 518 -18.70 -17.95 8.48
N TRP A 519 -19.97 -17.89 8.04
CA TRP A 519 -21.04 -18.80 8.45
C TRP A 519 -20.68 -20.29 8.28
N TYR A 520 -19.96 -20.68 7.22
CA TYR A 520 -19.61 -22.08 6.95
C TYR A 520 -18.60 -22.64 7.96
N THR A 521 -17.71 -21.80 8.47
CA THR A 521 -16.73 -22.19 9.50
C THR A 521 -17.42 -22.39 10.85
N HIS A 522 -18.44 -21.58 11.16
CA HIS A 522 -19.28 -21.81 12.33
C HIS A 522 -20.07 -23.13 12.22
N LEU A 523 -20.61 -23.47 11.04
CA LEU A 523 -21.26 -24.77 10.86
C LEU A 523 -20.28 -25.93 11.03
N LEU A 524 -19.08 -25.84 10.45
CA LEU A 524 -18.04 -26.86 10.62
C LEU A 524 -17.65 -27.04 12.10
N ALA A 525 -17.54 -25.94 12.85
CA ALA A 525 -17.31 -25.98 14.29
C ALA A 525 -18.50 -26.58 15.06
N ALA A 526 -19.74 -26.39 14.61
CA ALA A 526 -20.90 -27.03 15.22
C ALA A 526 -20.84 -28.56 15.11
N PHE A 527 -20.43 -29.09 13.95
CA PHE A 527 -20.20 -30.52 13.77
C PHE A 527 -19.08 -31.05 14.67
N ALA A 528 -17.98 -30.29 14.81
CA ALA A 528 -16.88 -30.64 15.70
C ALA A 528 -17.29 -30.66 17.19
N GLU A 529 -18.01 -29.63 17.66
CA GLU A 529 -18.49 -29.58 19.05
C GLU A 529 -19.50 -30.70 19.33
N LEU A 530 -20.33 -31.07 18.35
CA LEU A 530 -21.26 -32.17 18.47
C LEU A 530 -20.54 -33.53 18.63
N ALA A 531 -19.46 -33.73 17.87
CA ALA A 531 -18.60 -34.90 17.96
C ALA A 531 -17.92 -35.01 19.34
N ASP A 532 -17.51 -33.87 19.91
CA ASP A 532 -16.96 -33.76 21.28
C ASP A 532 -18.03 -33.86 22.38
N GLY A 533 -19.31 -33.98 22.02
CA GLY A 533 -20.44 -34.07 22.97
C GLY A 533 -20.92 -32.73 23.54
N ASN A 534 -20.40 -31.60 23.07
CA ASN A 534 -20.71 -30.25 23.56
C ASN A 534 -21.92 -29.63 22.83
N ALA A 535 -23.12 -30.16 23.08
CA ALA A 535 -24.35 -29.72 22.41
C ALA A 535 -24.64 -28.21 22.53
N ASP A 536 -24.32 -27.59 23.67
CA ASP A 536 -24.55 -26.17 23.88
C ASP A 536 -23.59 -25.30 23.04
N ALA A 537 -22.33 -25.70 22.93
CA ALA A 537 -21.35 -25.02 22.07
C ALA A 537 -21.70 -25.18 20.59
N ALA A 538 -22.17 -26.36 20.19
CA ALA A 538 -22.69 -26.59 18.84
C ALA A 538 -23.89 -25.68 18.52
N ARG A 539 -24.84 -25.52 19.45
CA ARG A 539 -25.98 -24.60 19.30
C ARG A 539 -25.54 -23.14 19.11
N GLN A 540 -24.55 -22.68 19.88
CA GLN A 540 -24.01 -21.32 19.73
C GLN A 540 -23.34 -21.10 18.36
N CYS A 541 -22.65 -22.12 17.85
CA CYS A 541 -22.06 -22.09 16.52
C CYS A 541 -23.14 -22.00 15.43
N ILE A 542 -24.21 -22.81 15.52
CA ILE A 542 -25.36 -22.75 14.60
C ILE A 542 -26.01 -21.36 14.62
N GLN A 543 -26.27 -20.81 15.82
CA GLN A 543 -26.85 -19.46 15.96
C GLN A 543 -25.97 -18.38 15.33
N SER A 544 -24.65 -18.49 15.48
CA SER A 544 -23.69 -17.57 14.87
C SER A 544 -23.74 -17.65 13.33
N ALA A 545 -23.81 -18.86 12.77
CA ALA A 545 -23.97 -19.07 11.33
C ALA A 545 -25.29 -18.48 10.81
N LEU A 546 -26.42 -18.77 11.49
CA LEU A 546 -27.76 -18.28 11.10
C LEU A 546 -27.91 -16.76 11.25
N LYS A 547 -27.18 -16.13 12.18
CA LYS A 547 -27.14 -14.66 12.28
C LYS A 547 -26.50 -14.02 11.04
N MET A 548 -25.50 -14.68 10.45
CA MET A 548 -24.81 -14.21 9.26
C MET A 548 -25.56 -14.57 7.97
N ARG A 549 -26.20 -15.74 7.93
CA ARG A 549 -26.99 -16.21 6.80
C ARG A 549 -28.31 -16.84 7.28
N PRO A 550 -29.37 -16.04 7.45
CA PRO A 550 -30.64 -16.50 8.02
C PRO A 550 -31.41 -17.53 7.19
N ASP A 551 -31.16 -17.58 5.87
CA ASP A 551 -31.78 -18.52 4.93
C ASP A 551 -31.04 -19.86 4.83
N MET A 552 -29.97 -20.06 5.61
CA MET A 552 -29.18 -21.28 5.58
C MET A 552 -29.94 -22.46 6.18
N THR A 553 -29.97 -23.56 5.43
CA THR A 553 -30.51 -24.86 5.81
C THR A 553 -29.48 -25.96 5.59
N LEU A 554 -29.65 -27.14 6.20
CA LEU A 554 -28.78 -28.28 5.92
C LEU A 554 -28.81 -28.68 4.44
N ALA A 555 -29.98 -28.66 3.79
CA ALA A 555 -30.12 -28.93 2.35
C ALA A 555 -29.32 -27.94 1.49
N THR A 556 -29.37 -26.65 1.83
CA THR A 556 -28.54 -25.65 1.12
C THR A 556 -27.06 -25.82 1.43
N TYR A 557 -26.68 -26.13 2.68
CA TYR A 557 -25.28 -26.34 3.06
C TYR A 557 -24.63 -27.48 2.28
N ARG A 558 -25.37 -28.56 2.01
CA ARG A 558 -24.94 -29.69 1.16
C ARG A 558 -24.57 -29.30 -0.27
N THR A 559 -25.14 -28.22 -0.79
CA THR A 559 -25.09 -27.88 -2.21
C THR A 559 -24.34 -26.58 -2.51
N ILE A 560 -24.11 -25.72 -1.52
CA ILE A 560 -23.71 -24.33 -1.75
C ILE A 560 -22.20 -24.10 -1.94
N PHE A 561 -21.34 -25.10 -1.75
CA PHE A 561 -19.92 -25.01 -2.13
C PHE A 561 -19.34 -26.42 -2.32
N PRO A 562 -19.74 -27.14 -3.39
CA PRO A 562 -19.34 -28.52 -3.56
C PRO A 562 -17.88 -28.60 -4.02
N PHE A 563 -17.11 -29.41 -3.31
CA PHE A 563 -15.80 -29.91 -3.74
C PHE A 563 -15.85 -31.45 -3.78
N PRO A 564 -14.91 -32.15 -4.44
CA PRO A 564 -15.04 -33.58 -4.73
C PRO A 564 -15.32 -34.48 -3.51
N LYS A 565 -14.81 -34.14 -2.32
CA LYS A 565 -15.05 -34.89 -1.08
C LYS A 565 -16.30 -34.45 -0.29
N SER A 566 -17.00 -33.37 -0.67
CA SER A 566 -18.14 -32.86 0.11
C SER A 566 -19.25 -33.90 0.29
N ALA A 567 -19.62 -34.63 -0.77
CA ALA A 567 -20.69 -35.63 -0.70
C ALA A 567 -20.37 -36.73 0.32
N ALA A 568 -19.14 -37.26 0.29
CA ALA A 568 -18.69 -38.30 1.22
C ALA A 568 -18.74 -37.82 2.68
N LEU A 569 -18.38 -36.57 2.95
CA LEU A 569 -18.46 -35.97 4.30
C LEU A 569 -19.91 -35.94 4.81
N PHE A 570 -20.86 -35.51 3.98
CA PHE A 570 -22.27 -35.50 4.37
C PHE A 570 -22.87 -36.90 4.50
N GLU A 571 -22.47 -37.87 3.67
CA GLU A 571 -22.88 -39.28 3.79
C GLU A 571 -22.38 -39.92 5.10
N ILE A 572 -21.19 -39.54 5.57
CA ILE A 572 -20.69 -39.95 6.90
C ILE A 572 -21.58 -39.32 7.99
N GLY A 573 -21.88 -38.03 7.86
CA GLY A 573 -22.77 -37.30 8.77
C GLY A 573 -24.21 -37.86 8.83
N ASP A 574 -24.71 -38.43 7.73
CA ASP A 574 -25.99 -39.14 7.70
C ASP A 574 -25.90 -40.50 8.40
N ARG A 575 -24.84 -41.27 8.11
CA ARG A 575 -24.62 -42.60 8.71
C ARG A 575 -24.43 -42.57 10.22
N ASN A 576 -23.75 -41.55 10.75
CA ASN A 576 -23.50 -41.40 12.18
C ASN A 576 -24.54 -40.55 12.92
N GLY A 577 -25.58 -40.06 12.21
CA GLY A 577 -26.65 -39.24 12.76
C GLY A 577 -26.27 -37.80 13.11
N ALA A 578 -25.05 -37.34 12.80
CA ALA A 578 -24.62 -35.97 13.11
C ALA A 578 -25.47 -34.91 12.39
N ASN A 579 -25.87 -35.18 11.15
CA ASN A 579 -26.73 -34.28 10.38
C ASN A 579 -28.11 -34.07 11.03
N GLU A 580 -28.72 -35.15 11.54
CA GLU A 580 -30.02 -35.07 12.25
C GLU A 580 -29.88 -34.32 13.58
N ARG A 581 -28.82 -34.62 14.34
CA ARG A 581 -28.56 -33.94 15.62
C ARG A 581 -28.31 -32.43 15.44
N ILE A 582 -27.63 -32.00 14.37
CA ILE A 582 -27.49 -30.56 14.05
C ILE A 582 -28.85 -29.91 13.77
N ILE A 583 -29.79 -30.62 13.15
CA ILE A 583 -31.17 -30.14 12.94
C ILE A 583 -31.89 -29.98 14.28
N GLU A 584 -31.82 -31.00 15.14
CA GLU A 584 -32.39 -30.95 16.50
C GLU A 584 -31.83 -29.80 17.34
N LEU A 585 -30.57 -29.41 17.09
CA LEU A 585 -29.91 -28.29 17.76
C LEU A 585 -30.25 -26.91 17.15
N GLY A 586 -31.01 -26.86 16.05
CA GLY A 586 -31.62 -25.63 15.53
C GLY A 586 -31.20 -25.22 14.13
N LEU A 587 -30.45 -26.04 13.37
CA LEU A 587 -30.24 -25.77 11.94
C LEU A 587 -31.48 -26.20 11.15
N PRO A 588 -32.12 -25.35 10.33
CA PRO A 588 -33.27 -25.76 9.54
C PRO A 588 -32.92 -26.90 8.57
N ARG A 589 -33.80 -27.89 8.43
CA ARG A 589 -33.58 -29.06 7.55
C ARG A 589 -33.48 -28.65 6.06
N GLY A 590 -34.42 -27.81 5.60
CA GLY A 590 -34.52 -27.35 4.21
C GLY A 590 -35.36 -28.25 3.33
#